data_AF-A0A2V5NI18-F1
#
_entry.id   AF-A0A2V5NI18-F1
#
_cell.length_a   1.000
_cell.length_b   1.000
_cell.length_c   1.000
_cell.angle_alpha   90.00
_cell.angle_beta   90.00
_cell.angle_gamma   90.00
#
_symmetry.space_group_name_H-M   'P 1'
#
loop_
_entity.id
_entity.type
_entity.pdbx_description
1 polymer ?
#
loop_
_entity_poly.entity_id
_entity_poly.type
_entity_poly.pdbx_seq_one_letter_code
_entity_poly.pdbx_strand_id
1 'polypeptide(L)'
;MIDGDLTVTGLKGAIVPHVDGTHRLLCAIESPQSWFEDFGKGTLKNGKANITLDSDFATLVSLKKGTYHVFVTPYAETKGLYVTRRTATGFQVREQQGGTSNAAFSYRIVAKRKGVASERLATVVLPTPLSIKKRPAKYRGTDPFPQPHCPQPK
;
A
#
# COMPACT_ATOMS: atom_id res chain seq x y z
N MET A 1 5.96 -18.33 -8.65
CA MET A 1 6.52 -16.98 -8.84
C MET A 1 6.04 -16.47 -10.18
N ILE A 2 5.60 -15.23 -10.27
CA ILE A 2 5.35 -14.56 -11.56
C ILE A 2 6.63 -13.80 -11.90
N ASP A 3 7.14 -13.97 -13.11
CA ASP A 3 8.27 -13.22 -13.65
C ASP A 3 7.74 -12.12 -14.59
N GLY A 4 8.06 -10.86 -14.31
CA GLY A 4 7.54 -9.69 -15.02
C GLY A 4 6.23 -9.09 -14.48
N ASP A 5 5.51 -8.35 -15.34
CA ASP A 5 4.31 -7.59 -14.99
C ASP A 5 3.02 -8.42 -15.07
N LEU A 6 2.06 -8.15 -14.17
CA LEU A 6 0.73 -8.77 -14.17
C LEU A 6 -0.36 -7.71 -14.39
N THR A 7 -1.03 -7.80 -15.55
CA THR A 7 -2.19 -6.98 -15.89
C THR A 7 -3.45 -7.84 -15.89
N VAL A 8 -4.50 -7.39 -15.20
CA VAL A 8 -5.78 -8.11 -15.12
C VAL A 8 -6.95 -7.18 -15.38
N THR A 9 -7.98 -7.68 -16.06
CA THR A 9 -9.28 -7.00 -16.23
C THR A 9 -10.27 -7.35 -15.12
N GLY A 10 -9.89 -8.25 -14.20
CA GLY A 10 -10.69 -8.74 -13.08
C GLY A 10 -10.07 -8.45 -11.72
N LEU A 11 -10.46 -9.22 -10.70
CA LEU A 11 -9.97 -9.04 -9.33
C LEU A 11 -8.53 -9.54 -9.15
N LYS A 12 -7.71 -8.79 -8.41
CA LYS A 12 -6.46 -9.29 -7.81
C LYS A 12 -6.75 -9.74 -6.39
N GLY A 13 -6.97 -11.04 -6.23
CA GLY A 13 -7.49 -11.63 -5.01
C GLY A 13 -6.45 -12.48 -4.26
N ALA A 14 -6.51 -12.44 -2.93
CA ALA A 14 -5.92 -13.44 -2.05
C ALA A 14 -7.04 -14.30 -1.44
N ILE A 15 -6.83 -15.62 -1.40
CA ILE A 15 -7.73 -16.57 -0.75
C ILE A 15 -7.13 -16.89 0.62
N VAL A 16 -7.88 -16.59 1.68
CA VAL A 16 -7.38 -16.72 3.06
C VAL A 16 -8.33 -17.61 3.87
N PRO A 17 -7.80 -18.58 4.66
CA PRO A 17 -8.61 -19.37 5.57
C PRO A 17 -9.34 -18.50 6.59
N HIS A 18 -10.56 -18.88 6.95
CA HIS A 18 -11.36 -18.24 7.99
C HIS A 18 -11.63 -19.23 9.13
N VAL A 19 -11.84 -18.69 10.33
CA VAL A 19 -12.01 -19.50 11.56
C VAL A 19 -13.24 -20.40 11.55
N ASP A 20 -14.22 -20.14 10.69
CA ASP A 20 -15.41 -20.98 10.47
C ASP A 20 -15.16 -22.16 9.49
N GLY A 21 -13.92 -22.38 9.08
CA GLY A 21 -13.53 -23.44 8.14
C GLY A 21 -13.74 -23.08 6.66
N THR A 22 -14.32 -21.92 6.35
CA THR A 22 -14.45 -21.43 4.98
C THR A 22 -13.25 -20.58 4.55
N HIS A 23 -13.26 -20.07 3.32
CA HIS A 23 -12.26 -19.11 2.84
C HIS A 23 -12.90 -17.74 2.57
N ARG A 24 -12.09 -16.68 2.67
CA ARG A 24 -12.45 -15.32 2.28
C ARG A 24 -11.59 -14.86 1.12
N LEU A 25 -12.21 -14.08 0.23
CA LEU A 25 -11.51 -13.36 -0.83
C LEU A 25 -11.18 -11.95 -0.33
N LEU A 26 -9.92 -11.58 -0.36
CA LEU A 26 -9.43 -10.23 -0.10
C LEU A 26 -8.92 -9.64 -1.41
N CYS A 27 -9.25 -8.38 -1.71
CA CYS A 27 -8.84 -7.71 -2.94
C CYS A 27 -7.67 -6.75 -2.68
N ALA A 28 -6.73 -6.71 -3.61
CA ALA A 28 -5.64 -5.74 -3.58
C ALA A 28 -6.14 -4.30 -3.79
N ILE A 29 -5.44 -3.35 -3.17
CA ILE A 29 -5.59 -1.91 -3.44
C ILE A 29 -4.67 -1.56 -4.60
N GLU A 30 -5.19 -0.82 -5.58
CA GLU A 30 -4.42 -0.37 -6.74
C GLU A 30 -4.06 1.12 -6.63
N SER A 31 -2.89 1.48 -7.17
CA SER A 31 -2.45 2.86 -7.34
C SER A 31 -2.10 3.12 -8.80
N PRO A 32 -2.29 4.34 -9.32
CA PRO A 32 -1.89 4.69 -10.68
C PRO A 32 -0.39 4.57 -10.98
N GLN A 33 0.46 4.31 -9.98
CA GLN A 33 1.91 4.12 -10.11
C GLN A 33 2.38 3.07 -9.09
N SER A 34 3.62 2.60 -9.23
CA SER A 34 4.23 1.66 -8.28
C SER A 34 4.71 2.36 -7.00
N TRP A 35 4.02 2.09 -5.89
CA TRP A 35 4.35 2.58 -4.55
C TRP A 35 4.56 1.42 -3.59
N PHE A 36 5.52 1.57 -2.68
CA PHE A 36 5.70 0.72 -1.52
C PHE A 36 5.30 1.46 -0.25
N GLU A 37 4.92 0.66 0.73
CA GLU A 37 4.45 1.13 2.02
C GLU A 37 5.27 0.51 3.13
N ASP A 38 5.43 1.27 4.20
CA ASP A 38 5.96 0.77 5.45
C ASP A 38 5.17 1.37 6.63
N PHE A 39 5.08 0.61 7.72
CA PHE A 39 4.25 0.94 8.86
C PHE A 39 5.08 0.89 10.13
N GLY A 40 4.84 1.84 11.03
CA GLY A 40 5.50 1.82 12.32
C GLY A 40 4.76 2.61 13.37
N LYS A 41 5.41 2.73 14.53
CA LYS A 41 4.91 3.44 15.69
C LYS A 41 5.98 4.38 16.21
N GLY A 42 5.53 5.48 16.82
CA GLY A 42 6.39 6.41 17.50
C GLY A 42 5.74 6.90 18.80
N THR A 43 6.52 7.62 19.60
CA THR A 43 6.03 8.25 20.82
C THR A 43 6.61 9.64 20.91
N LEU A 44 5.74 10.64 21.10
CA LEU A 44 6.18 11.99 21.36
C LEU A 44 6.95 12.05 22.67
N LYS A 45 7.96 12.93 22.70
CA LYS A 45 8.65 13.37 23.91
C LYS A 45 8.54 14.89 23.94
N ASN A 46 7.73 15.40 24.86
CA ASN A 46 7.40 16.82 24.96
C ASN A 46 6.92 17.41 23.62
N GLY A 47 5.95 16.73 22.99
CA GLY A 47 5.31 17.18 21.74
C GLY A 47 6.09 16.92 20.45
N LYS A 48 7.21 16.18 20.49
CA LYS A 48 8.06 15.92 19.31
C LYS A 48 8.54 14.47 19.26
N ALA A 49 8.66 13.90 18.07
CA ALA A 49 9.33 12.62 17.84
C ALA A 49 10.14 12.69 16.55
N ASN A 50 11.37 12.17 16.57
CA ASN A 50 12.14 11.92 15.35
C ASN A 50 12.03 10.43 15.02
N ILE A 51 11.74 10.14 13.76
CA ILE A 51 11.58 8.77 13.25
C ILE A 51 12.65 8.53 12.20
N THR A 52 13.46 7.51 12.43
CA THR A 52 14.45 7.02 11.46
C THR A 52 13.78 6.00 10.56
N LEU A 53 13.99 6.11 9.25
CA LEU A 53 13.54 5.11 8.30
C LEU A 53 14.47 3.89 8.37
N ASP A 54 13.90 2.70 8.21
CA ASP A 54 14.68 1.49 8.02
C ASP A 54 15.59 1.65 6.78
N SER A 55 16.87 1.32 6.93
CA SER A 55 17.87 1.53 5.87
C SER A 55 17.61 0.65 4.67
N ASP A 56 17.14 -0.57 4.88
CA ASP A 56 16.87 -1.54 3.82
C ASP A 56 15.64 -1.09 3.04
N PHE A 57 14.58 -0.67 3.73
CA PHE A 57 13.43 -0.05 3.06
C PHE A 57 13.83 1.19 2.25
N ALA A 58 14.68 2.06 2.82
CA ALA A 58 15.17 3.26 2.14
C ALA A 58 15.97 2.94 0.86
N THR A 59 16.62 1.78 0.76
CA THR A 59 17.27 1.34 -0.49
C THR A 59 16.27 1.03 -1.60
N LEU A 60 15.07 0.56 -1.26
CA LEU A 60 14.06 0.05 -2.21
C LEU A 60 13.13 1.14 -2.76
N VAL A 61 13.10 2.31 -2.13
CA VAL A 61 12.16 3.39 -2.48
C VAL A 61 12.83 4.74 -2.71
N SER A 62 12.19 5.61 -3.48
CA SER A 62 12.66 6.96 -3.78
C SER A 62 12.31 7.93 -2.65
N LEU A 63 13.32 8.28 -1.84
CA LEU A 63 13.21 9.21 -0.71
C LEU A 63 13.83 10.57 -1.00
N LYS A 64 13.73 11.05 -2.25
CA LYS A 64 14.09 12.44 -2.56
C LYS A 64 13.29 13.36 -1.64
N LYS A 65 13.90 14.47 -1.21
CA LYS A 65 13.28 15.39 -0.24
C LYS A 65 11.87 15.77 -0.69
N GLY A 66 10.87 15.43 0.12
CA GLY A 66 9.46 15.74 -0.14
C GLY A 66 8.71 14.79 -1.08
N THR A 67 9.31 13.72 -1.60
CA THR A 67 8.66 12.83 -2.59
C THR A 67 7.91 11.64 -2.01
N TYR A 68 8.01 11.42 -0.70
CA TYR A 68 7.26 10.38 0.01
C TYR A 68 6.24 11.01 0.96
N HIS A 69 5.18 10.26 1.21
CA HIS A 69 4.11 10.65 2.12
C HIS A 69 4.27 9.94 3.45
N VAL A 70 3.89 10.64 4.52
CA VAL A 70 3.79 10.08 5.87
C VAL A 70 2.44 10.49 6.42
N PHE A 71 1.65 9.51 6.83
CA PHE A 71 0.39 9.69 7.51
C PHE A 71 0.58 9.29 8.97
N VAL A 72 0.05 10.07 9.91
CA VAL A 72 0.19 9.84 11.34
C VAL A 72 -1.17 9.80 12.01
N THR A 73 -1.34 8.92 12.99
CA THR A 73 -2.58 8.80 13.78
C THR A 73 -2.21 8.68 15.26
N PRO A 74 -2.59 9.64 16.12
CA PRO A 74 -2.35 9.56 17.56
C PRO A 74 -3.24 8.49 18.22
N TYR A 75 -2.75 7.89 19.30
CA TYR A 75 -3.48 6.96 20.16
C TYR A 75 -3.81 7.54 21.54
N ALA A 76 -3.68 8.84 21.69
CA ALA A 76 -4.10 9.60 22.86
C ALA A 76 -4.59 10.98 22.41
N GLU A 77 -5.21 11.72 23.34
CA GLU A 77 -5.61 13.10 23.08
C GLU A 77 -4.37 13.96 22.76
N THR A 78 -4.48 14.74 21.69
CA THR A 78 -3.46 15.68 21.23
C THR A 78 -4.16 16.88 20.60
N LYS A 79 -3.42 17.98 20.41
CA LYS A 79 -3.90 19.13 19.63
C LYS A 79 -3.86 18.91 18.11
N GLY A 80 -3.64 17.68 17.67
CA GLY A 80 -3.34 17.32 16.28
C GLY A 80 -1.85 17.11 16.05
N LEU A 81 -1.50 16.24 15.09
CA LEU A 81 -0.12 15.93 14.73
C LEU A 81 0.18 16.40 13.30
N TYR A 82 1.42 16.79 13.04
CA TYR A 82 1.92 17.07 11.69
C TYR A 82 3.34 16.54 11.48
N VAL A 83 3.65 16.24 10.22
CA VAL A 83 4.97 15.76 9.80
C VAL A 83 5.79 16.91 9.25
N THR A 84 7.04 17.01 9.68
CA THR A 84 8.02 17.97 9.20
C THR A 84 9.38 17.31 8.99
N ARG A 85 10.36 18.05 8.46
CA ARG A 85 11.75 17.60 8.28
C ARG A 85 11.87 16.22 7.61
N ARG A 86 11.07 15.98 6.56
CA ARG A 86 11.18 14.77 5.72
C ARG A 86 12.52 14.78 4.97
N THR A 87 13.39 13.82 5.27
CA THR A 87 14.67 13.58 4.62
C THR A 87 14.73 12.16 4.06
N ALA A 88 15.85 11.80 3.44
CA ALA A 88 16.10 10.44 2.97
C ALA A 88 16.32 9.41 4.09
N THR A 89 16.54 9.87 5.33
CA THR A 89 16.86 9.00 6.48
C THR A 89 15.77 8.97 7.53
N GLY A 90 14.77 9.86 7.44
CA GLY A 90 13.81 10.05 8.52
C GLY A 90 12.86 11.21 8.32
N PHE A 91 12.01 11.39 9.30
CA PHE A 91 11.11 12.54 9.42
C PHE A 91 10.86 12.87 10.89
N GLN A 92 10.27 14.03 11.14
CA GLN A 92 9.87 14.46 12.47
C GLN A 92 8.36 14.58 12.55
N VAL A 93 7.77 14.09 13.65
CA VAL A 93 6.37 14.31 14.00
C VAL A 93 6.31 15.32 15.14
N ARG A 94 5.40 16.29 15.03
CA ARG A 94 5.19 17.32 16.03
C ARG A 94 3.72 17.48 16.36
N GLU A 95 3.46 17.79 17.62
CA GLU A 95 2.15 18.21 18.06
C GLU A 95 1.89 19.66 17.66
N GLN A 96 0.67 19.95 17.21
CA GLN A 96 0.24 21.29 16.82
C GLN A 96 0.14 22.22 18.03
N GLN A 97 0.12 23.54 17.75
CA GLN A 97 -0.11 24.59 18.76
C GLN A 97 0.82 24.51 19.99
N GLY A 98 2.06 24.05 19.80
CA GLY A 98 3.03 23.92 20.88
C GLY A 98 2.65 22.88 21.94
N GLY A 99 1.81 21.89 21.61
CA GLY A 99 1.50 20.78 22.51
C GLY A 99 2.76 20.06 22.99
N THR A 100 2.70 19.52 24.21
CA THR A 100 3.83 18.92 24.93
C THR A 100 3.54 17.48 25.36
N SER A 101 2.55 16.83 24.74
CA SER A 101 2.16 15.47 25.12
C SER A 101 3.29 14.46 24.88
N ASN A 102 3.15 13.30 25.51
CA ASN A 102 3.97 12.12 25.25
C ASN A 102 3.17 11.02 24.54
N ALA A 103 2.21 11.43 23.70
CA ALA A 103 1.29 10.51 23.04
C ALA A 103 2.02 9.51 22.14
N ALA A 104 1.59 8.25 22.19
CA ALA A 104 1.93 7.26 21.18
C ALA A 104 1.14 7.53 19.89
N PHE A 105 1.72 7.15 18.74
CA PHE A 105 1.07 7.25 17.45
C PHE A 105 1.55 6.14 16.51
N SER A 106 0.73 5.79 15.52
CA SER A 106 1.17 5.02 14.36
C SER A 106 1.47 5.92 13.18
N TYR A 107 2.31 5.44 12.27
CA TYR A 107 2.55 6.07 10.98
C TYR A 107 2.52 5.07 9.82
N ARG A 108 2.15 5.58 8.65
CA ARG A 108 2.23 4.90 7.34
C ARG A 108 3.09 5.74 6.42
N ILE A 109 4.14 5.15 5.87
CA ILE A 109 4.99 5.74 4.84
C ILE A 109 4.52 5.22 3.49
N VAL A 110 4.44 6.09 2.49
CA VAL A 110 4.13 5.71 1.10
C VAL A 110 5.15 6.36 0.18
N ALA A 111 5.99 5.55 -0.48
CA ALA A 111 7.10 6.01 -1.31
C ALA A 111 7.16 5.27 -2.65
N LYS A 112 7.59 5.97 -3.71
CA LYS A 112 7.69 5.36 -5.05
C LYS A 112 8.73 4.26 -5.04
N ARG A 113 8.41 3.10 -5.62
CA ARG A 113 9.36 1.99 -5.80
C ARG A 113 10.54 2.44 -6.68
N LYS A 114 11.77 2.11 -6.29
CA LYS A 114 12.95 2.29 -7.15
C LYS A 114 13.05 1.16 -8.18
N GLY A 115 13.62 1.48 -9.34
CA GLY A 115 13.89 0.50 -10.40
C GLY A 115 12.71 0.15 -11.30
N VAL A 116 11.51 0.71 -11.06
CA VAL A 116 10.34 0.51 -11.92
C VAL A 116 9.74 1.86 -12.30
N ALA A 117 9.80 2.20 -13.58
CA ALA A 117 9.11 3.37 -14.11
C ALA A 117 7.62 3.05 -14.31
N SER A 118 6.74 3.97 -13.91
CA SER A 118 5.31 3.87 -14.21
C SER A 118 4.74 5.27 -14.44
N GLU A 119 4.04 5.44 -15.55
CA GLU A 119 3.28 6.65 -15.84
C GLU A 119 1.95 6.62 -15.08
N ARG A 120 1.57 7.77 -14.53
CA ARG A 120 0.31 7.89 -13.78
C ARG A 120 -0.85 7.80 -14.77
N LEU A 121 -1.72 6.80 -14.58
CA LEU A 121 -2.91 6.58 -15.42
C LEU A 121 -2.56 6.35 -16.91
N ALA A 122 -1.48 5.60 -17.16
CA ALA A 122 -1.08 5.22 -18.52
C ALA A 122 -2.23 4.54 -19.28
N THR A 123 -2.36 4.84 -20.57
CA THR A 123 -3.29 4.13 -21.45
C THR A 123 -2.76 2.72 -21.75
N VAL A 124 -3.66 1.76 -21.92
CA VAL A 124 -3.32 0.39 -22.30
C VAL A 124 -4.10 -0.02 -23.55
N VAL A 125 -3.41 -0.64 -24.50
CA VAL A 125 -4.06 -1.28 -25.65
C VAL A 125 -4.42 -2.71 -25.25
N LEU A 126 -5.71 -3.02 -25.33
CA LEU A 126 -6.20 -4.34 -24.98
C LEU A 126 -6.07 -5.31 -26.17
N PRO A 127 -5.63 -6.57 -25.96
CA PRO A 127 -5.49 -7.55 -27.04
C PRO A 127 -6.86 -7.98 -27.59
N THR A 128 -7.00 -8.06 -28.92
CA THR A 128 -8.25 -8.46 -29.60
C THR A 128 -8.16 -9.91 -30.10
N PRO A 129 -9.19 -10.77 -29.86
CA PRO A 129 -10.43 -10.47 -29.15
C PRO A 129 -10.27 -10.57 -27.62
N LEU A 130 -10.75 -9.55 -26.91
CA LEU A 130 -10.95 -9.62 -25.47
C LEU A 130 -12.12 -10.55 -25.16
N SER A 131 -11.84 -11.79 -24.75
CA SER A 131 -12.88 -12.65 -24.18
C SER A 131 -13.13 -12.25 -22.72
N ILE A 132 -13.73 -11.07 -22.49
CA ILE A 132 -14.26 -10.71 -21.18
C ILE A 132 -15.60 -11.43 -21.04
N LYS A 133 -15.60 -12.67 -20.55
CA LYS A 133 -16.85 -13.29 -20.09
C LYS A 133 -17.43 -12.37 -19.02
N LYS A 134 -18.60 -11.78 -19.29
CA LYS A 134 -19.33 -10.97 -18.29
C LYS A 134 -19.45 -11.81 -17.02
N ARG A 135 -18.74 -11.41 -15.97
CA ARG A 135 -18.90 -12.04 -14.66
C ARG A 135 -20.34 -11.73 -14.21
N PRO A 136 -21.11 -12.71 -13.70
CA PRO A 136 -22.46 -12.45 -13.22
C PRO A 136 -22.42 -11.33 -12.17
N ALA A 137 -23.42 -10.44 -12.19
CA ALA A 137 -23.47 -9.23 -11.35
C ALA A 137 -23.44 -9.51 -9.83
N LYS A 138 -23.65 -10.77 -9.42
CA LYS A 138 -23.49 -11.25 -8.05
C LYS A 138 -22.50 -12.42 -8.06
N TYR A 139 -21.29 -12.19 -7.55
CA TYR A 139 -20.43 -13.29 -7.14
C TYR A 139 -20.97 -13.82 -5.81
N ARG A 140 -21.48 -15.06 -5.77
CA ARG A 140 -21.73 -15.71 -4.48
C ARG A 140 -20.40 -16.26 -4.00
N GLY A 141 -20.06 -16.05 -2.72
CA GLY A 141 -18.83 -16.58 -2.13
C GLY A 141 -18.66 -18.10 -2.23
N THR A 142 -19.73 -18.81 -2.61
CA THR A 142 -19.77 -20.26 -2.88
C THR A 142 -19.46 -20.62 -4.32
N ASP A 143 -19.41 -19.66 -5.25
CA ASP A 143 -19.13 -19.95 -6.65
C ASP A 143 -17.66 -20.39 -6.78
N PRO A 144 -17.37 -21.51 -7.49
CA PRO A 144 -16.01 -21.94 -7.69
C PRO A 144 -15.24 -20.87 -8.45
N PHE A 145 -14.01 -20.58 -8.01
CA PHE A 145 -13.14 -19.67 -8.74
C PHE A 145 -12.97 -20.17 -10.18
N PRO A 146 -13.07 -19.28 -11.19
CA PRO A 146 -12.79 -19.66 -12.56
C PRO A 146 -11.40 -20.25 -12.64
N GLN A 147 -11.31 -21.53 -13.02
CA GLN A 147 -10.05 -22.20 -13.27
C GLN A 147 -9.36 -21.46 -14.43
N PRO A 148 -8.08 -21.06 -14.30
CA PRO A 148 -7.35 -20.55 -15.45
C PRO A 148 -7.39 -21.62 -16.55
N HIS A 149 -7.75 -21.22 -17.77
CA HIS A 149 -7.65 -22.12 -18.91
C HIS A 149 -6.17 -22.42 -19.12
N CYS A 150 -5.70 -23.57 -18.62
CA CYS A 150 -4.42 -24.11 -19.00
C CYS A 150 -4.53 -24.50 -20.49
N PRO A 151 -3.82 -23.84 -21.42
CA PRO A 151 -3.83 -24.29 -22.79
C PRO A 151 -3.33 -25.73 -22.81
N GLN A 152 -4.14 -26.64 -23.36
CA GLN A 152 -3.73 -28.02 -23.52
C GLN A 152 -2.50 -28.03 -24.44
N PRO A 153 -1.42 -28.75 -24.08
CA PRO A 153 -0.30 -28.91 -25.00
C PRO A 153 -0.80 -29.55 -26.29
N LYS A 154 -0.31 -29.04 -27.44
CA LYS A 154 -0.51 -29.68 -28.74
C LYS A 154 0.24 -31.00 -28.82
#